data_AF-A0A2X2Z9Y0-F1
#
_entry.id   AF-A0A2X2Z9Y0-F1
#
_cell.length_a   1.000
_cell.length_b   1.000
_cell.length_c   1.000
_cell.angle_alpha   90.00
_cell.angle_beta   90.00
_cell.angle_gamma   90.00
#
_symmetry.space_group_name_H-M   'P 1'
#
loop_
_entity.id
_entity.type
_entity.pdbx_description
1 polymer ?
#
loop_
_entity_poly.entity_id
_entity_poly.type
_entity_poly.pdbx_seq_one_letter_code
_entity_poly.pdbx_strand_id
1 'polypeptide(L)'
;MSKKIDLKMLFNGLQSQMISQLSTNREFINHPGSKGDSLENAWIEWLSKYLPNRYSVDKAIVIDHEGNTSHQIDIVIYDNWFTPFIFSQNGFHYIPAEGVYAVFEVKPDLKGTVEGKSYIEYAAEKIESVRILKRTTTKMINSGAVVPARPLTKILGGILTSTNTIKQTSTIEKHLKAQTGFKTIDFGCIADYGSFSIDYDGEEDISLRNESDFEKRYRDYYNSRTFKELTFSKPENSLVTFFMQLTRYLQQAIGTVPAINLQTYLDKIGEEIDPTI
;
A
#
# COMPACT_ATOMS: atom_id res chain seq x y z
N MET A 1 40.33 7.34 -17.28
CA MET A 1 39.63 7.71 -16.03
C MET A 1 38.32 6.94 -15.96
N SER A 2 38.07 6.17 -14.90
CA SER A 2 36.77 5.54 -14.67
C SER A 2 35.76 6.64 -14.36
N LYS A 3 34.78 6.86 -15.25
CA LYS A 3 33.65 7.76 -15.00
C LYS A 3 32.78 7.11 -13.91
N LYS A 4 32.87 7.60 -12.67
CA LYS A 4 31.97 7.23 -11.59
C LYS A 4 30.73 8.12 -11.65
N ILE A 5 29.55 7.51 -11.55
CA ILE A 5 28.29 8.23 -11.43
C ILE A 5 28.14 8.65 -9.96
N ASP A 6 27.81 9.92 -9.71
CA ASP A 6 27.43 10.38 -8.37
C ASP A 6 25.97 9.98 -8.08
N LEU A 7 25.80 8.99 -7.20
CA LEU A 7 24.49 8.49 -6.80
C LEU A 7 23.62 9.57 -6.15
N LYS A 8 24.22 10.51 -5.41
CA LYS A 8 23.48 11.61 -4.79
C LYS A 8 22.88 12.51 -5.88
N MET A 9 23.64 12.83 -6.91
CA MET A 9 23.14 13.63 -8.04
C MET A 9 22.06 12.88 -8.82
N LEU A 10 22.21 11.56 -9.02
CA LEU A 10 21.20 10.75 -9.70
C LEU A 10 19.86 10.76 -8.93
N PHE A 11 19.91 10.51 -7.63
CA PHE A 11 18.74 10.52 -6.75
C PHE A 11 18.05 11.89 -6.69
N ASN A 12 18.84 12.96 -6.57
CA ASN A 12 18.31 14.32 -6.65
C ASN A 12 17.63 14.58 -8.00
N GLY A 13 18.21 14.11 -9.11
CA GLY A 13 17.62 14.24 -10.43
C GLY A 13 16.26 13.56 -10.55
N LEU A 14 16.13 12.32 -10.05
CA LEU A 14 14.85 11.60 -10.02
C LEU A 14 13.80 12.32 -9.17
N GLN A 15 14.21 12.86 -8.03
CA GLN A 15 13.31 13.63 -7.19
C GLN A 15 12.86 14.94 -7.87
N SER A 16 13.77 15.68 -8.50
CA SER A 16 13.42 16.90 -9.23
C SER A 16 12.45 16.63 -10.39
N GLN A 17 12.61 15.50 -11.09
CA GLN A 17 11.67 15.07 -12.12
C GLN A 17 10.27 14.85 -11.55
N MET A 18 10.15 14.10 -10.45
CA MET A 18 8.87 13.83 -9.82
C MET A 18 8.20 15.10 -9.28
N ILE A 19 8.97 15.97 -8.59
CA ILE A 19 8.45 17.25 -8.08
C ILE A 19 7.93 18.10 -9.25
N SER A 20 8.68 18.21 -10.35
CA SER A 20 8.28 19.00 -11.52
C SER A 20 7.02 18.45 -12.19
N GLN A 21 6.88 17.13 -12.30
CA GLN A 21 5.70 16.49 -12.87
C GLN A 21 4.47 16.76 -11.99
N LEU A 22 4.60 16.54 -10.68
CA LEU A 22 3.51 16.75 -9.73
C LEU A 22 3.11 18.22 -9.61
N SER A 23 4.06 19.15 -9.56
CA SER A 23 3.76 20.58 -9.46
C SER A 23 3.03 21.10 -10.70
N THR A 24 3.49 20.71 -11.89
CA THR A 24 2.85 21.08 -13.16
C THR A 24 1.41 20.58 -13.21
N ASN A 25 1.19 19.31 -12.87
CA ASN A 25 -0.15 18.71 -12.85
C ASN A 25 -1.07 19.44 -11.84
N ARG A 26 -0.56 19.72 -10.64
CA ARG A 26 -1.31 20.41 -9.58
C ARG A 26 -1.68 21.85 -9.97
N GLU A 27 -0.80 22.57 -10.65
CA GLU A 27 -0.94 24.01 -10.94
C GLU A 27 -1.78 24.29 -12.18
N PHE A 28 -1.63 23.49 -13.25
CA PHE A 28 -2.20 23.80 -14.55
C PHE A 28 -3.45 22.98 -14.93
N ILE A 29 -3.73 21.87 -14.23
CA ILE A 29 -4.95 21.09 -14.47
C ILE A 29 -6.06 21.65 -13.58
N ASN A 30 -7.01 22.38 -14.18
CA ASN A 30 -8.02 23.13 -13.41
C ASN A 30 -9.18 22.26 -12.91
N HIS A 31 -9.57 21.23 -13.66
CA HIS A 31 -10.69 20.37 -13.28
C HIS A 31 -10.28 19.43 -12.12
N PRO A 32 -10.98 19.44 -10.97
CA PRO A 32 -10.57 18.68 -9.78
C PRO A 32 -10.37 17.18 -10.01
N GLY A 33 -11.29 16.53 -10.75
CA GLY A 33 -11.17 15.10 -11.06
C GLY A 33 -9.95 14.79 -11.91
N SER A 34 -9.74 15.57 -12.97
CA SER A 34 -8.59 15.40 -13.88
C SER A 34 -7.26 15.72 -13.18
N LYS A 35 -7.27 16.64 -12.22
CA LYS A 35 -6.11 16.93 -11.36
C LYS A 35 -5.77 15.71 -10.50
N GLY A 36 -6.75 15.13 -9.83
CA GLY A 36 -6.59 13.89 -9.06
C GLY A 36 -5.97 12.78 -9.91
N ASP A 37 -6.63 12.43 -11.02
CA ASP A 37 -6.19 11.38 -11.94
C ASP A 37 -4.74 11.61 -12.43
N SER A 38 -4.38 12.85 -12.77
CA SER A 38 -3.02 13.16 -13.23
C SER A 38 -1.94 12.99 -12.17
N LEU A 39 -2.26 13.24 -10.89
CA LEU A 39 -1.32 13.06 -9.78
C LEU A 39 -1.17 11.58 -9.47
N GLU A 40 -2.27 10.84 -9.50
CA GLU A 40 -2.31 9.39 -9.32
C GLU A 40 -1.48 8.68 -10.40
N ASN A 41 -1.69 9.03 -11.66
CA ASN A 41 -0.94 8.46 -12.79
C ASN A 41 0.57 8.73 -12.68
N ALA A 42 0.98 9.93 -12.23
CA ALA A 42 2.41 10.23 -12.04
C ALA A 42 3.06 9.28 -11.01
N TRP A 43 2.36 8.97 -9.91
CA TRP A 43 2.84 8.01 -8.91
C TRP A 43 2.82 6.57 -9.42
N ILE A 44 1.76 6.17 -10.12
CA ILE A 44 1.64 4.83 -10.71
C ILE A 44 2.77 4.58 -11.72
N GLU A 45 3.00 5.52 -12.64
CA GLU A 45 4.07 5.43 -13.65
C GLU A 45 5.43 5.30 -13.00
N TRP A 46 5.70 6.12 -11.98
CA TRP A 46 6.98 6.10 -11.28
C TRP A 46 7.19 4.78 -10.53
N LEU A 47 6.20 4.34 -9.74
CA LEU A 47 6.28 3.09 -8.98
C LEU A 47 6.41 1.87 -9.90
N SER A 48 5.60 1.81 -10.97
CA SER A 48 5.65 0.72 -11.96
C SER A 48 6.99 0.64 -12.68
N LYS A 49 7.64 1.78 -12.90
CA LYS A 49 8.95 1.85 -13.57
C LYS A 49 10.09 1.31 -12.70
N TYR A 50 10.02 1.50 -11.38
CA TYR A 50 11.15 1.19 -10.48
C TYR A 50 10.93 -0.04 -9.60
N LEU A 51 9.68 -0.43 -9.31
CA LEU A 51 9.41 -1.67 -8.59
C LEU A 51 9.71 -2.89 -9.48
N PRO A 52 10.21 -4.00 -8.90
CA PRO A 52 10.34 -5.25 -9.62
C PRO A 52 8.99 -5.72 -10.22
N ASN A 53 9.03 -6.29 -11.42
CA ASN A 53 7.84 -6.72 -12.19
C ASN A 53 6.88 -7.70 -11.48
N ARG A 54 7.28 -8.29 -10.35
CA ARG A 54 6.38 -9.09 -9.50
C ARG A 54 5.32 -8.25 -8.77
N TYR A 55 5.56 -6.95 -8.64
CA TYR A 55 4.65 -5.98 -8.06
C TYR A 55 3.97 -5.20 -9.17
N SER A 56 2.66 -5.40 -9.33
CA SER A 56 1.83 -4.55 -10.19
C SER A 56 1.31 -3.36 -9.39
N VAL A 57 1.06 -2.24 -10.06
CA VAL A 57 0.68 -0.96 -9.42
C VAL A 57 -0.44 -0.34 -10.23
N ASP A 58 -1.66 -0.35 -9.69
CA ASP A 58 -2.84 0.12 -10.42
C ASP A 58 -3.84 0.82 -9.48
N LYS A 59 -4.72 1.63 -10.07
CA LYS A 59 -5.97 2.07 -9.41
C LYS A 59 -6.94 0.91 -9.41
N ALA A 60 -7.51 0.58 -8.25
CA ALA A 60 -8.36 -0.61 -8.13
C ALA A 60 -9.32 -0.55 -6.94
N ILE A 61 -10.31 -1.43 -6.97
CA ILE A 61 -11.10 -1.82 -5.81
C ILE A 61 -10.57 -3.18 -5.33
N VAL A 62 -10.39 -3.35 -4.03
CA VAL A 62 -10.00 -4.64 -3.46
C VAL A 62 -11.27 -5.41 -3.09
N ILE A 63 -11.31 -6.71 -3.37
CA ILE A 63 -12.47 -7.58 -3.12
C ILE A 63 -12.06 -8.83 -2.33
N ASP A 64 -12.93 -9.32 -1.45
CA ASP A 64 -12.76 -10.62 -0.80
C ASP A 64 -13.65 -11.72 -1.38
N HIS A 65 -13.41 -12.95 -0.93
CA HIS A 65 -14.17 -14.14 -1.34
C HIS A 65 -15.66 -14.11 -0.94
N GLU A 66 -16.10 -13.19 -0.08
CA GLU A 66 -17.52 -12.99 0.27
C GLU A 66 -18.20 -11.94 -0.60
N GLY A 67 -17.45 -11.23 -1.44
CA GLY A 67 -17.94 -10.15 -2.28
C GLY A 67 -17.92 -8.78 -1.60
N ASN A 68 -17.32 -8.65 -0.40
CA ASN A 68 -17.12 -7.35 0.21
C ASN A 68 -16.03 -6.60 -0.55
N THR A 69 -16.19 -5.28 -0.68
CA THR A 69 -15.28 -4.42 -1.44
C THR A 69 -14.73 -3.29 -0.59
N SER A 70 -13.48 -2.92 -0.84
CA SER A 70 -12.91 -1.67 -0.34
C SER A 70 -13.54 -0.44 -1.01
N HIS A 71 -13.16 0.74 -0.55
CA HIS A 71 -13.28 1.94 -1.39
C HIS A 71 -12.41 1.81 -2.65
N GLN A 72 -12.62 2.68 -3.64
CA GLN A 72 -11.64 2.82 -4.72
C GLN A 72 -10.32 3.35 -4.16
N ILE A 73 -9.24 2.63 -4.44
CA ILE A 73 -7.89 2.94 -3.98
C ILE A 73 -7.10 3.50 -5.14
N ASP A 74 -6.48 4.66 -4.91
CA ASP A 74 -5.75 5.41 -5.92
C ASP A 74 -4.53 4.63 -6.41
N ILE A 75 -3.83 3.95 -5.48
CA ILE A 75 -2.70 3.08 -5.79
C ILE A 75 -2.78 1.80 -4.95
N VAL A 76 -2.92 0.66 -5.61
CA VAL A 76 -2.77 -0.67 -5.04
C VAL A 76 -1.49 -1.28 -5.59
N ILE A 77 -0.60 -1.72 -4.70
CA ILE A 77 0.56 -2.54 -5.04
C ILE A 77 0.22 -3.99 -4.71
N TYR A 78 0.25 -4.87 -5.70
CA TYR A 78 -0.24 -6.24 -5.56
C TYR A 78 0.59 -7.26 -6.34
N ASP A 79 0.40 -8.53 -5.98
CA ASP A 79 1.01 -9.67 -6.64
C ASP A 79 0.26 -10.05 -7.91
N ASN A 80 0.97 -10.14 -9.04
CA ASN A 80 0.41 -10.56 -10.33
C ASN A 80 1.02 -11.89 -10.83
N TRP A 81 1.70 -12.64 -9.97
CA TRP A 81 2.28 -13.94 -10.33
C TRP A 81 1.46 -15.10 -9.76
N PHE A 82 0.92 -14.92 -8.56
CA PHE A 82 0.20 -15.93 -7.80
C PHE A 82 -1.27 -15.55 -7.54
N THR A 83 -1.72 -14.39 -8.00
CA THR A 83 -3.12 -13.93 -7.87
C THR A 83 -3.87 -14.16 -9.19
N PRO A 84 -4.76 -15.17 -9.29
CA PRO A 84 -5.18 -15.71 -10.58
C PRO A 84 -6.36 -15.00 -11.28
N PHE A 85 -6.94 -13.95 -10.71
CA PHE A 85 -8.06 -13.24 -11.35
C PHE A 85 -8.15 -11.78 -10.88
N ILE A 86 -7.52 -10.91 -11.66
CA ILE A 86 -7.73 -9.47 -11.58
C ILE A 86 -8.92 -9.16 -12.50
N PHE A 87 -10.11 -9.00 -11.94
CA PHE A 87 -11.29 -8.72 -12.76
C PHE A 87 -11.16 -7.33 -13.34
N SER A 88 -10.86 -7.26 -14.63
CA SER A 88 -10.65 -6.02 -15.35
C SER A 88 -11.84 -5.77 -16.27
N GLN A 89 -12.69 -4.80 -15.95
CA GLN A 89 -13.81 -4.39 -16.81
C GLN A 89 -13.84 -2.88 -16.99
N ASN A 90 -13.82 -2.41 -18.24
CA ASN A 90 -13.98 -0.99 -18.59
C ASN A 90 -13.03 -0.04 -17.82
N GLY A 91 -11.80 -0.48 -17.54
CA GLY A 91 -10.81 0.32 -16.79
C GLY A 91 -10.95 0.24 -15.26
N PHE A 92 -11.86 -0.58 -14.74
CA PHE A 92 -11.93 -0.94 -13.32
C PHE A 92 -11.26 -2.27 -13.07
N HIS A 93 -10.37 -2.30 -12.08
CA HIS A 93 -9.71 -3.52 -11.61
C HIS A 93 -10.28 -3.90 -10.24
N TYR A 94 -10.73 -5.15 -10.11
CA TYR A 94 -10.93 -5.78 -8.81
C TYR A 94 -9.77 -6.70 -8.50
N ILE A 95 -9.11 -6.45 -7.37
CA ILE A 95 -7.95 -7.21 -6.92
C ILE A 95 -8.36 -8.03 -5.69
N PRO A 96 -8.15 -9.36 -5.70
CA PRO A 96 -8.35 -10.19 -4.51
C PRO A 96 -7.50 -9.69 -3.33
N ALA A 97 -8.12 -9.59 -2.16
CA ALA A 97 -7.48 -9.04 -0.96
C ALA A 97 -6.19 -9.79 -0.56
N GLU A 98 -6.09 -11.09 -0.85
CA GLU A 98 -4.90 -11.91 -0.63
C GLU A 98 -3.67 -11.39 -1.39
N GLY A 99 -3.87 -10.84 -2.59
CA GLY A 99 -2.81 -10.37 -3.47
C GLY A 99 -2.23 -9.00 -3.10
N VAL A 100 -2.82 -8.28 -2.16
CA VAL A 100 -2.46 -6.88 -1.86
C VAL A 100 -1.24 -6.80 -0.93
N TYR A 101 -0.22 -6.05 -1.36
CA TYR A 101 0.95 -5.71 -0.54
C TYR A 101 0.81 -4.35 0.15
N ALA A 102 0.37 -3.33 -0.59
CA ALA A 102 0.30 -1.96 -0.10
C ALA A 102 -0.80 -1.15 -0.78
N VAL A 103 -1.33 -0.16 -0.08
CA VAL A 103 -2.35 0.78 -0.59
C VAL A 103 -2.00 2.21 -0.21
N PHE A 104 -2.18 3.13 -1.16
CA PHE A 104 -1.92 4.55 -0.96
C PHE A 104 -3.07 5.41 -1.45
N GLU A 105 -3.31 6.49 -0.69
CA GLU A 105 -4.13 7.61 -1.12
C GLU A 105 -3.26 8.72 -1.70
N VAL A 106 -3.70 9.35 -2.79
CA VAL A 106 -3.00 10.47 -3.41
C VAL A 106 -3.76 11.77 -3.18
N LYS A 107 -3.04 12.81 -2.73
CA LYS A 107 -3.60 14.16 -2.58
C LYS A 107 -2.63 15.24 -3.08
N PRO A 108 -3.13 16.37 -3.62
CA PRO A 108 -2.26 17.46 -4.07
C PRO A 108 -1.44 18.10 -2.94
N ASP A 109 -1.98 18.09 -1.73
CA ASP A 109 -1.37 18.63 -0.51
C ASP A 109 -1.70 17.67 0.64
N LEU A 110 -0.87 17.62 1.66
CA LEU A 110 -1.17 16.92 2.91
C LEU A 110 -2.27 17.63 3.71
N LYS A 111 -2.37 18.96 3.57
CA LYS A 111 -3.43 19.77 4.15
C LYS A 111 -4.65 19.78 3.24
N GLY A 112 -5.79 19.45 3.81
CA GLY A 112 -7.09 19.61 3.18
C GLY A 112 -8.11 18.70 3.81
N THR A 113 -9.34 18.78 3.31
CA THR A 113 -10.44 17.97 3.80
C THR A 113 -11.29 17.43 2.66
N VAL A 114 -11.85 16.25 2.87
CA VAL A 114 -12.94 15.67 2.05
C VAL A 114 -14.07 15.36 3.02
N GLU A 115 -15.27 15.89 2.76
CA GLU A 115 -16.47 15.59 3.56
C GLU A 115 -16.28 15.81 5.08
N GLY A 116 -15.54 16.86 5.44
CA GLY A 116 -15.25 17.22 6.84
C GLY A 116 -14.10 16.44 7.49
N LYS A 117 -13.55 15.43 6.82
CA LYS A 117 -12.40 14.64 7.29
C LYS A 117 -11.10 15.21 6.76
N SER A 118 -10.04 15.19 7.57
CA SER A 118 -8.71 15.56 7.07
C SER A 118 -8.25 14.58 5.99
N TYR A 119 -7.37 15.00 5.07
CA TYR A 119 -6.82 14.06 4.08
C TYR A 119 -6.09 12.86 4.70
N ILE A 120 -5.43 13.05 5.84
CA ILE A 120 -4.79 11.95 6.60
C ILE A 120 -5.85 10.97 7.10
N GLU A 121 -6.96 11.46 7.65
CA GLU A 121 -8.09 10.64 8.10
C GLU A 121 -8.80 9.94 6.94
N TYR A 122 -8.99 10.63 5.81
CA TYR A 122 -9.58 10.06 4.61
C TYR A 122 -8.73 8.91 4.05
N ALA A 123 -7.41 9.10 3.98
CA ALA A 123 -6.46 8.05 3.61
C ALA A 123 -6.53 6.86 4.57
N ALA A 124 -6.58 7.14 5.88
CA ALA A 124 -6.69 6.12 6.92
C ALA A 124 -7.95 5.25 6.79
N GLU A 125 -9.09 5.84 6.42
CA GLU A 125 -10.33 5.10 6.15
C GLU A 125 -10.25 4.24 4.89
N LYS A 126 -9.63 4.74 3.81
CA LYS A 126 -9.39 3.93 2.60
C LYS A 126 -8.48 2.74 2.90
N ILE A 127 -7.42 2.95 3.67
CA ILE A 127 -6.52 1.89 4.14
C ILE A 127 -7.29 0.84 4.98
N GLU A 128 -8.12 1.30 5.92
CA GLU A 128 -8.96 0.41 6.73
C GLU A 128 -9.90 -0.42 5.85
N SER A 129 -10.56 0.20 4.86
CA SER A 129 -11.52 -0.48 3.97
C SER A 129 -10.91 -1.69 3.24
N VAL A 130 -9.60 -1.71 3.04
CA VAL A 130 -8.86 -2.84 2.48
C VAL A 130 -8.46 -3.85 3.55
N ARG A 131 -7.95 -3.36 4.69
CA ARG A 131 -7.41 -4.22 5.75
C ARG A 131 -8.47 -5.05 6.48
N ILE A 132 -9.72 -4.62 6.47
CA ILE A 132 -10.84 -5.35 7.12
C ILE A 132 -11.36 -6.52 6.28
N LEU A 133 -11.03 -6.56 4.99
CA LEU A 133 -11.47 -7.59 4.04
C LEU A 133 -10.95 -8.97 4.45
N LYS A 134 -11.77 -9.99 4.18
CA LYS A 134 -11.41 -11.37 4.50
C LYS A 134 -10.35 -11.87 3.53
N ARG A 135 -9.34 -12.57 4.06
CA ARG A 135 -8.25 -13.13 3.26
C ARG A 135 -8.04 -14.57 3.62
N THR A 136 -7.92 -15.39 2.59
CA THR A 136 -7.65 -16.81 2.70
C THR A 136 -6.17 -17.10 2.59
N THR A 137 -5.78 -18.28 3.04
CA THR A 137 -4.42 -18.81 2.86
C THR A 137 -4.53 -20.33 2.80
N THR A 138 -3.71 -20.95 1.97
CA THR A 138 -3.63 -22.41 1.86
C THR A 138 -2.20 -22.86 1.63
N LYS A 139 -1.97 -24.17 1.70
CA LYS A 139 -0.67 -24.80 1.39
C LYS A 139 -0.27 -24.48 -0.06
N MET A 140 1.02 -24.39 -0.31
CA MET A 140 1.54 -24.15 -1.67
C MET A 140 2.72 -25.05 -1.98
N ILE A 141 3.05 -25.19 -3.26
CA ILE A 141 4.27 -25.85 -3.71
C ILE A 141 5.38 -24.81 -3.82
N ASN A 142 6.47 -25.00 -3.07
CA ASN A 142 7.68 -24.20 -3.22
C ASN A 142 8.85 -25.13 -3.55
N SER A 143 9.46 -24.93 -4.73
CA SER A 143 10.59 -25.72 -5.21
C SER A 143 10.32 -27.24 -5.20
N GLY A 144 9.09 -27.63 -5.56
CA GLY A 144 8.65 -29.04 -5.60
C GLY A 144 8.22 -29.63 -4.26
N ALA A 145 8.31 -28.89 -3.15
CA ALA A 145 7.87 -29.33 -1.84
C ALA A 145 6.58 -28.63 -1.41
N VAL A 146 5.66 -29.39 -0.80
CA VAL A 146 4.48 -28.80 -0.13
C VAL A 146 4.97 -28.04 1.10
N VAL A 147 4.65 -26.76 1.16
CA VAL A 147 4.84 -25.92 2.35
C VAL A 147 3.49 -25.60 2.97
N PRO A 148 3.39 -25.55 4.30
CA PRO A 148 2.14 -25.22 4.99
C PRO A 148 1.68 -23.81 4.65
N ALA A 149 0.39 -23.55 4.84
CA ALA A 149 -0.17 -22.22 4.68
C ALA A 149 0.58 -21.22 5.58
N ARG A 150 0.88 -20.05 5.01
CA ARG A 150 1.53 -18.98 5.77
C ARG A 150 0.50 -18.08 6.46
N PRO A 151 0.85 -17.45 7.59
CA PRO A 151 0.04 -16.38 8.17
C PRO A 151 -0.23 -15.26 7.17
N LEU A 152 -1.35 -14.56 7.36
CA LEU A 152 -1.76 -13.45 6.52
C LEU A 152 -0.71 -12.34 6.53
N THR A 153 -0.34 -11.85 5.36
CA THR A 153 0.62 -10.75 5.23
C THR A 153 0.01 -9.44 5.74
N LYS A 154 0.87 -8.56 6.25
CA LYS A 154 0.50 -7.19 6.60
C LYS A 154 0.31 -6.39 5.31
N ILE A 155 -0.72 -5.55 5.27
CA ILE A 155 -0.95 -4.61 4.16
C ILE A 155 -0.43 -3.25 4.59
N LEU A 156 0.55 -2.72 3.85
CA LEU A 156 1.10 -1.39 4.10
C LEU A 156 0.08 -0.34 3.67
N GLY A 157 -0.08 0.71 4.47
CA GLY A 157 -1.00 1.81 4.20
C GLY A 157 -0.26 3.14 4.23
N GLY A 158 -0.51 3.99 3.23
CA GLY A 158 0.18 5.27 3.12
C GLY A 158 -0.60 6.38 2.46
N ILE A 159 0.02 7.57 2.47
CA ILE A 159 -0.47 8.75 1.77
C ILE A 159 0.67 9.38 0.97
N LEU A 160 0.39 9.76 -0.27
CA LEU A 160 1.34 10.38 -1.19
C LEU A 160 0.83 11.75 -1.60
N THR A 161 1.68 12.77 -1.46
CA THR A 161 1.30 14.13 -1.79
C THR A 161 2.38 14.89 -2.54
N SER A 162 1.98 15.91 -3.29
CA SER A 162 2.93 16.80 -3.95
C SER A 162 3.59 17.74 -2.95
N THR A 163 2.81 18.27 -2.02
CA THR A 163 3.29 19.25 -1.03
C THR A 163 2.67 19.09 0.35
N ASN A 164 3.15 19.89 1.29
CA ASN A 164 2.58 20.05 2.61
C ASN A 164 2.49 21.54 2.99
N THR A 165 1.27 22.04 3.19
CA THR A 165 1.02 23.40 3.73
C THR A 165 0.61 23.41 5.22
N ILE A 166 0.74 22.28 5.92
CA ILE A 166 0.62 22.22 7.39
C ILE A 166 1.86 22.85 8.00
N LYS A 167 1.68 23.95 8.75
CA LYS A 167 2.76 24.79 9.29
C LYS A 167 3.63 24.11 10.35
N GLN A 168 3.05 23.20 11.15
CA GLN A 168 3.74 22.57 12.26
C GLN A 168 3.74 21.05 12.08
N THR A 169 4.93 20.44 12.10
CA THR A 169 5.08 18.98 12.04
C THR A 169 4.33 18.26 13.16
N SER A 170 4.23 18.87 14.34
CA SER A 170 3.44 18.35 15.48
C SER A 170 1.96 18.18 15.15
N THR A 171 1.41 18.98 14.23
CA THR A 171 0.03 18.84 13.77
C THR A 171 -0.12 17.60 12.89
N ILE A 172 0.85 17.35 12.00
CA ILE A 172 0.93 16.12 11.18
C ILE A 172 0.97 14.91 12.10
N GLU A 173 1.90 14.93 13.07
CA GLU A 173 2.06 13.85 14.05
C GLU A 173 0.77 13.60 14.85
N LYS A 174 0.07 14.67 15.29
CA LYS A 174 -1.23 14.55 15.97
C LYS A 174 -2.28 13.85 15.09
N HIS A 175 -2.38 14.22 13.81
CA HIS A 175 -3.34 13.59 12.90
C HIS A 175 -3.01 12.11 12.64
N LEU A 176 -1.73 11.77 12.53
CA LEU A 176 -1.26 10.40 12.36
C LEU A 176 -1.48 9.55 13.63
N LYS A 177 -1.17 10.10 14.82
CA LYS A 177 -1.40 9.46 16.13
C LYS A 177 -2.88 9.19 16.42
N ALA A 178 -3.78 10.00 15.88
CA ALA A 178 -5.22 9.82 16.05
C ALA A 178 -5.75 8.57 15.30
N GLN A 179 -5.00 8.03 14.34
CA GLN A 179 -5.40 6.83 13.61
C GLN A 179 -4.91 5.58 14.35
N THR A 180 -5.84 4.72 14.77
CA THR A 180 -5.59 3.50 15.55
C THR A 180 -6.13 2.26 14.80
N GLY A 181 -5.75 1.05 15.24
CA GLY A 181 -6.32 -0.17 14.66
C GLY A 181 -5.96 -0.38 13.19
N PHE A 182 -6.95 -0.69 12.36
CA PHE A 182 -6.78 -0.84 10.92
C PHE A 182 -6.53 0.49 10.18
N LYS A 183 -6.82 1.63 10.81
CA LYS A 183 -6.65 2.96 10.22
C LYS A 183 -5.23 3.49 10.25
N THR A 184 -4.31 2.92 11.02
CA THR A 184 -2.98 3.55 11.13
C THR A 184 -2.20 3.54 9.81
N ILE A 185 -1.32 4.53 9.64
CA ILE A 185 -0.54 4.75 8.42
C ILE A 185 0.91 4.33 8.69
N ASP A 186 1.53 3.56 7.79
CA ASP A 186 2.88 3.03 8.02
C ASP A 186 3.96 3.98 7.46
N PHE A 187 3.72 4.61 6.31
CA PHE A 187 4.62 5.62 5.73
C PHE A 187 3.91 6.47 4.67
N GLY A 188 4.49 7.63 4.35
CA GLY A 188 4.00 8.51 3.31
C GLY A 188 5.11 9.30 2.64
N CYS A 189 4.83 9.90 1.49
CA CYS A 189 5.77 10.72 0.76
C CYS A 189 5.14 12.07 0.41
N ILE A 190 5.76 13.14 0.88
CA ILE A 190 5.44 14.50 0.45
C ILE A 190 6.60 14.96 -0.44
N ALA A 191 6.37 15.04 -1.75
CA ALA A 191 7.43 15.13 -2.74
C ALA A 191 8.42 16.29 -2.48
N ASP A 192 7.93 17.47 -2.10
CA ASP A 192 8.77 18.65 -1.83
C ASP A 192 9.13 18.89 -0.35
N TYR A 193 8.65 18.06 0.59
CA TYR A 193 8.80 18.30 2.03
C TYR A 193 9.58 17.19 2.74
N GLY A 194 9.44 15.94 2.32
CA GLY A 194 10.03 14.77 2.98
C GLY A 194 9.10 13.57 2.93
N SER A 195 9.66 12.37 2.98
CA SER A 195 8.90 11.17 3.31
C SER A 195 8.89 10.97 4.82
N PHE A 196 7.93 10.19 5.30
CA PHE A 196 7.89 9.79 6.69
C PHE A 196 7.57 8.31 6.84
N SER A 197 8.08 7.71 7.91
CA SER A 197 7.70 6.37 8.36
C SER A 197 7.27 6.41 9.82
N ILE A 198 6.34 5.54 10.18
CA ILE A 198 5.84 5.41 11.55
C ILE A 198 6.22 4.03 12.08
N ASP A 199 6.96 4.04 13.18
CA ASP A 199 7.21 2.84 13.95
C ASP A 199 6.07 2.65 14.96
N TYR A 200 5.64 1.40 15.09
CA TYR A 200 4.62 0.99 16.04
C TYR A 200 5.20 -0.02 17.01
N ASP A 201 4.87 0.13 18.29
CA ASP A 201 5.03 -0.95 19.27
C ASP A 201 3.85 -1.92 19.12
N GLY A 202 4.09 -3.20 19.39
CA GLY A 202 3.12 -4.28 19.16
C GLY A 202 3.69 -5.33 18.21
N GLU A 203 3.83 -6.54 18.71
CA GLU A 203 4.33 -7.68 17.95
C GLU A 203 3.18 -8.62 17.58
N GLU A 204 3.34 -9.27 16.44
CA GLU A 204 2.43 -10.32 16.03
C GLU A 204 2.67 -11.58 16.88
N ASP A 205 1.60 -12.21 17.36
CA ASP A 205 1.74 -13.47 18.11
C ASP A 205 2.13 -14.63 17.18
N ILE A 206 3.42 -14.90 17.11
CA ILE A 206 4.01 -15.97 16.28
C ILE A 206 3.76 -17.37 16.82
N SER A 207 3.16 -17.51 18.02
CA SER A 207 2.77 -18.80 18.58
C SER A 207 1.48 -19.35 17.95
N LEU A 208 0.63 -18.47 17.41
CA LEU A 208 -0.56 -18.81 16.64
C LEU A 208 -0.15 -19.30 15.24
N ARG A 209 -0.02 -20.63 15.11
CA ARG A 209 0.52 -21.31 13.92
C ARG A 209 -0.52 -22.05 13.08
N ASN A 210 -1.73 -22.26 13.60
CA ASN A 210 -2.77 -22.97 12.86
C ASN A 210 -3.50 -22.01 11.92
N GLU A 211 -4.00 -22.53 10.79
CA GLU A 211 -4.75 -21.75 9.80
C GLU A 211 -5.97 -21.05 10.40
N SER A 212 -6.67 -21.71 11.33
CA SER A 212 -7.81 -21.16 12.06
C SER A 212 -7.47 -19.92 12.91
N ASP A 213 -6.20 -19.75 13.28
CA ASP A 213 -5.75 -18.68 14.17
C ASP A 213 -5.20 -17.48 13.38
N PHE A 214 -4.92 -17.62 12.09
CA PHE A 214 -4.25 -16.58 11.29
C PHE A 214 -5.06 -15.29 11.16
N GLU A 215 -6.39 -15.40 11.06
CA GLU A 215 -7.26 -14.22 11.05
C GLU A 215 -7.19 -13.47 12.38
N LYS A 216 -7.28 -14.21 13.51
CA LYS A 216 -7.15 -13.63 14.85
C LYS A 216 -5.79 -12.96 15.02
N ARG A 217 -4.71 -13.66 14.64
CA ARG A 217 -3.33 -13.17 14.68
C ARG A 217 -3.16 -11.85 13.91
N TYR A 218 -3.74 -11.77 12.70
CA TYR A 218 -3.73 -10.55 11.90
C TYR A 218 -4.51 -9.41 12.55
N ARG A 219 -5.74 -9.67 13.03
CA ARG A 219 -6.57 -8.64 13.66
C ARG A 219 -5.95 -8.11 14.96
N ASP A 220 -5.42 -9.00 15.79
CA ASP A 220 -4.78 -8.63 17.06
C ASP A 220 -3.54 -7.77 16.81
N TYR A 221 -2.74 -8.06 15.78
CA TYR A 221 -1.60 -7.22 15.41
C TYR A 221 -2.02 -5.78 15.11
N TYR A 222 -3.07 -5.56 14.32
CA TYR A 222 -3.55 -4.22 14.00
C TYR A 222 -4.24 -3.53 15.18
N ASN A 223 -4.98 -4.26 16.01
CA ASN A 223 -5.70 -3.70 17.15
C ASN A 223 -4.79 -3.36 18.35
N SER A 224 -3.69 -4.08 18.51
CA SER A 224 -2.75 -3.88 19.63
C SER A 224 -1.62 -2.90 19.33
N ARG A 225 -1.39 -2.55 18.06
CA ARG A 225 -0.28 -1.67 17.69
C ARG A 225 -0.49 -0.24 18.21
N THR A 226 0.53 0.31 18.85
CA THR A 226 0.55 1.66 19.40
C THR A 226 1.62 2.49 18.73
N PHE A 227 1.32 3.76 18.46
CA PHE A 227 2.28 4.66 17.85
C PHE A 227 3.52 4.81 18.75
N LYS A 228 4.70 4.58 18.18
CA LYS A 228 5.98 4.75 18.87
C LYS A 228 6.70 6.02 18.42
N GLU A 229 7.06 6.08 17.14
CA GLU A 229 7.92 7.14 16.62
C GLU A 229 7.53 7.49 15.17
N LEU A 230 7.64 8.78 14.83
CA LEU A 230 7.51 9.29 13.47
C LEU A 230 8.84 9.87 13.03
N THR A 231 9.40 9.30 11.97
CA THR A 231 10.69 9.73 11.41
C THR A 231 10.46 10.36 10.05
N PHE A 232 10.95 11.59 9.85
CA PHE A 232 10.98 12.25 8.55
C PHE A 232 12.34 12.11 7.86
N SER A 233 12.32 11.96 6.54
CA SER A 233 13.50 12.15 5.70
C SER A 233 13.84 13.63 5.58
N LYS A 234 15.02 13.92 5.01
CA LYS A 234 15.31 15.27 4.49
C LYS A 234 14.43 15.57 3.27
N PRO A 235 14.03 16.83 3.02
CA PRO A 235 13.22 17.21 1.88
C PRO A 235 13.84 16.79 0.55
N GLU A 236 15.16 16.97 0.38
CA GLU A 236 15.90 16.62 -0.85
C GLU A 236 15.99 15.11 -1.14
N ASN A 237 15.54 14.26 -0.21
CA ASN A 237 15.59 12.79 -0.32
C ASN A 237 14.22 12.13 -0.11
N SER A 238 13.11 12.87 -0.18
CA SER A 238 11.75 12.39 0.06
C SER A 238 11.44 11.14 -0.77
N LEU A 239 11.56 11.23 -2.09
CA LEU A 239 11.13 10.18 -3.02
C LEU A 239 11.97 8.92 -2.88
N VAL A 240 13.29 9.08 -2.78
CA VAL A 240 14.22 7.94 -2.70
C VAL A 240 14.13 7.27 -1.34
N THR A 241 14.02 8.04 -0.24
CA THR A 241 13.82 7.45 1.09
C THR A 241 12.51 6.67 1.15
N PHE A 242 11.41 7.24 0.65
CA PHE A 242 10.13 6.55 0.54
C PHE A 242 10.27 5.23 -0.23
N PHE A 243 10.87 5.28 -1.42
CA PHE A 243 11.00 4.09 -2.27
C PHE A 243 11.90 3.01 -1.64
N MET A 244 12.99 3.40 -0.98
CA MET A 244 13.87 2.45 -0.29
C MET A 244 13.18 1.81 0.91
N GLN A 245 12.34 2.56 1.64
CA GLN A 245 11.53 2.00 2.73
C GLN A 245 10.45 1.07 2.21
N LEU A 246 9.70 1.48 1.18
CA LEU A 246 8.69 0.65 0.53
C LEU A 246 9.29 -0.66 0.03
N THR A 247 10.38 -0.61 -0.74
CA THR A 247 11.06 -1.80 -1.26
C THR A 247 11.59 -2.71 -0.16
N ARG A 248 12.13 -2.15 0.93
CA ARG A 248 12.52 -2.93 2.11
C ARG A 248 11.33 -3.69 2.70
N TYR A 249 10.18 -3.04 2.90
CA TYR A 249 9.00 -3.71 3.43
C TYR A 249 8.48 -4.80 2.49
N LEU A 250 8.34 -4.49 1.20
CA LEU A 250 7.86 -5.43 0.18
C LEU A 250 8.74 -6.68 0.10
N GLN A 251 10.07 -6.52 0.08
CA GLN A 251 11.00 -7.63 -0.17
C GLN A 251 11.44 -8.36 1.09
N GLN A 252 11.76 -7.63 2.16
CA GLN A 252 12.43 -8.18 3.34
C GLN A 252 11.46 -8.46 4.49
N ALA A 253 10.38 -7.69 4.61
CA ALA A 253 9.41 -7.87 5.70
C ALA A 253 8.22 -8.74 5.28
N ILE A 254 7.68 -8.53 4.07
CA ILE A 254 6.48 -9.24 3.60
C ILE A 254 6.85 -10.48 2.78
N GLY A 255 7.70 -10.31 1.77
CA GLY A 255 8.09 -11.37 0.84
C GLY A 255 6.98 -11.64 -0.19
N THR A 256 6.50 -12.87 -0.28
CA THR A 256 5.40 -13.26 -1.17
C THR A 256 4.06 -13.24 -0.44
N VAL A 257 2.96 -12.93 -1.11
CA VAL A 257 1.59 -13.06 -0.55
C VAL A 257 1.25 -14.50 -0.14
N PRO A 258 0.25 -14.71 0.75
CA PRO A 258 -0.31 -16.04 0.98
C PRO A 258 -0.87 -16.65 -0.32
N ALA A 259 -0.86 -17.97 -0.41
CA ALA A 259 -1.52 -18.66 -1.51
C ALA A 259 -3.04 -18.59 -1.30
N ILE A 260 -3.74 -18.04 -2.29
CA ILE A 260 -5.19 -17.88 -2.26
C ILE A 260 -5.90 -19.23 -2.25
N ASN A 261 -6.93 -19.38 -1.43
CA ASN A 261 -7.79 -20.57 -1.47
C ASN A 261 -8.87 -20.38 -2.54
N LEU A 262 -8.59 -20.84 -3.76
CA LEU A 262 -9.51 -20.71 -4.91
C LEU A 262 -10.87 -21.35 -4.67
N GLN A 263 -10.94 -22.41 -3.86
CA GLN A 263 -12.21 -23.07 -3.54
C GLN A 263 -13.20 -22.09 -2.91
N THR A 264 -12.73 -21.19 -2.04
CA THR A 264 -13.62 -20.21 -1.37
C THR A 264 -14.31 -19.24 -2.32
N TYR A 265 -13.72 -19.01 -3.50
CA TYR A 265 -14.33 -18.23 -4.58
C TYR A 265 -15.28 -19.09 -5.41
N LEU A 266 -14.92 -20.36 -5.70
CA LEU A 266 -15.77 -21.30 -6.43
C LEU A 266 -17.03 -21.71 -5.65
N ASP A 267 -16.97 -21.74 -4.32
CA ASP A 267 -18.12 -21.99 -3.44
C ASP A 267 -19.29 -21.02 -3.73
N LYS A 268 -19.01 -19.82 -4.25
CA LYS A 268 -20.02 -18.82 -4.61
C LYS A 268 -20.81 -19.17 -5.88
N ILE A 269 -20.27 -20.04 -6.72
CA ILE A 269 -20.94 -20.52 -7.94
C ILE A 269 -21.33 -22.00 -7.84
N GLY A 270 -21.09 -22.64 -6.69
CA GLY A 270 -21.45 -24.04 -6.45
C GLY A 270 -20.54 -25.03 -7.17
N GLU A 271 -19.29 -24.64 -7.44
CA GLU A 271 -18.30 -25.47 -8.13
C GLU A 271 -17.20 -25.94 -7.18
N GLU A 272 -16.58 -27.08 -7.49
CA GLU A 272 -15.47 -27.67 -6.72
C GLU A 272 -14.19 -27.71 -7.56
N ILE A 273 -13.06 -27.32 -6.96
CA ILE A 273 -11.74 -27.46 -7.55
C ILE A 273 -11.30 -28.93 -7.47
N ASP A 274 -10.51 -29.37 -8.46
CA ASP A 274 -9.96 -30.73 -8.46
C ASP A 274 -9.16 -31.00 -7.16
N PRO A 275 -9.59 -31.96 -6.33
CA PRO A 275 -8.93 -32.24 -5.05
C PRO A 275 -7.62 -33.02 -5.20
N THR A 276 -7.24 -33.45 -6.41
CA THR A 276 -6.18 -34.45 -6.65
C THR A 276 -4.85 -33.93 -7.24
N ILE A 277 -4.61 -32.61 -7.22
CA ILE A 277 -3.33 -32.00 -7.66
C ILE A 277 -2.15 -32.38 -6.76
#